data_AF-A0A485KWS7-F1
#
_entry.id   AF-A0A485KWS7-F1
#
_cell.length_a   1.000
_cell.length_b   1.000
_cell.length_c   1.000
_cell.angle_alpha   90.00
_cell.angle_beta   90.00
_cell.angle_gamma   90.00
#
_symmetry.space_group_name_H-M   'P 1'
#
loop_
_entity.id
_entity.type
_entity.pdbx_description
1 polymer ?
#
loop_
_entity_poly.entity_id
_entity_poly.type
_entity_poly.pdbx_seq_one_letter_code
_entity_poly.pdbx_strand_id
1 'polypeptide(L)'
;MPCGAEANQTATFLPVPNLSTDMGREAKKAKAKQSKAKDKKKKAGKAAAGRGSSGIEVHVLRQQLAKVGCQLTMEADGNCLFRTLSDQLHGDQMHFGAIRQRIVDYIKDHQDDLEPFMEDEEKFDHVCPSSEFRISMAESHVVLQYVTRMAEDGTWGGNLELFVAAQVWQHHIVVHQVDGNRTMIDCGDRDAESFHVCYYNDEHYDSIRSLDDDLTGAPLPIQMHAETSKICVDVNTQDSSEQKDEALAALAVDFPHTSEDDLIALWKQFNCDPARVRKKLAKQTPKKKRR
;
A
#
# COMPACT_ATOMS: atom_id res chain seq x y z
N MET A 1 41.11 -8.99 2.61
CA MET A 1 40.79 -9.11 4.05
C MET A 1 41.89 -8.41 4.80
N PRO A 2 41.63 -7.48 5.75
CA PRO A 2 40.37 -7.10 6.43
C PRO A 2 39.89 -5.70 5.96
N CYS A 3 38.86 -5.02 6.47
CA CYS A 3 37.60 -5.29 7.17
C CYS A 3 36.84 -3.95 7.05
N GLY A 4 35.52 -3.97 6.85
CA GLY A 4 34.69 -2.79 6.65
C GLY A 4 34.62 -1.90 7.90
N ALA A 5 34.54 -0.59 7.65
CA ALA A 5 34.12 0.39 8.63
C ALA A 5 32.71 0.84 8.23
N GLU A 6 31.70 0.37 8.98
CA GLU A 6 30.35 0.90 8.95
C GLU A 6 30.38 2.32 9.49
N ALA A 7 29.97 3.28 8.66
CA ALA A 7 29.79 4.66 9.08
C ALA A 7 28.49 4.76 9.89
N ASN A 8 28.64 4.84 11.21
CA ASN A 8 27.57 5.18 12.13
C ASN A 8 27.19 6.65 11.93
N GLN A 9 26.20 6.92 11.07
CA GLN A 9 25.66 8.27 10.89
C GLN A 9 24.64 8.55 12.00
N THR A 10 25.09 9.26 13.02
CA THR A 10 24.21 9.93 13.98
C THR A 10 23.47 11.05 13.24
N ALA A 11 22.21 10.81 12.88
CA ALA A 11 21.33 11.85 12.37
C ALA A 11 21.07 12.88 13.49
N THR A 12 21.62 14.07 13.33
CA THR A 12 21.30 15.22 14.17
C THR A 12 19.91 15.72 13.77
N PHE A 13 18.94 15.57 14.66
CA PHE A 13 17.61 16.17 14.53
C PHE A 13 17.73 17.69 14.39
N LEU A 14 17.14 18.25 13.34
CA LEU A 14 16.77 19.65 13.32
C LEU A 14 15.49 19.83 14.17
N PRO A 15 15.40 20.87 15.00
CA PRO A 15 14.22 21.11 15.81
C PRO A 15 13.00 21.38 14.93
N VAL A 16 11.91 20.67 15.22
CA VAL A 16 10.58 20.91 14.66
C VAL A 16 10.18 22.38 14.85
N PRO A 17 9.72 23.10 13.81
CA PRO A 17 9.21 24.45 13.99
C PRO A 17 7.97 24.42 14.89
N ASN A 18 8.06 25.23 15.95
CA ASN A 18 7.06 25.43 16.99
C ASN A 18 5.71 25.83 16.38
N LEU A 19 4.75 24.91 16.31
CA LEU A 19 3.34 25.28 16.16
C LEU A 19 2.88 25.89 17.50
N SER A 20 2.95 27.22 17.54
CA SER A 20 2.43 28.04 18.62
C SER A 20 1.00 27.64 18.98
N THR A 21 0.86 27.31 20.25
CA THR A 21 -0.35 27.03 21.02
C THR A 21 -1.43 28.10 20.86
N ASP A 22 -2.68 27.70 20.61
CA ASP A 22 -3.80 27.90 21.56
C ASP A 22 -5.14 27.49 20.91
N MET A 23 -5.67 26.32 21.25
CA MET A 23 -7.10 25.99 21.10
C MET A 23 -7.48 24.96 22.18
N GLY A 24 -8.25 25.43 23.17
CA GLY A 24 -8.59 24.73 24.40
C GLY A 24 -9.22 23.33 24.23
N ARG A 25 -8.88 22.47 25.21
CA ARG A 25 -9.25 21.05 25.38
C ARG A 25 -10.76 20.74 25.33
N GLU A 26 -11.63 21.73 25.29
CA GLU A 26 -13.10 21.54 25.25
C GLU A 26 -13.68 21.55 23.82
N ALA A 27 -13.00 22.13 22.83
CA ALA A 27 -13.46 22.12 21.43
C ALA A 27 -13.21 20.78 20.71
N LYS A 28 -12.24 19.97 21.18
CA LYS A 28 -11.95 18.62 20.64
C LYS A 28 -13.00 17.56 21.04
N LYS A 29 -13.73 17.75 22.14
CA LYS A 29 -14.80 16.84 22.59
C LYS A 29 -16.11 16.96 21.77
N ALA A 30 -16.32 18.06 21.03
CA ALA A 30 -17.54 18.28 20.26
C ALA A 30 -17.53 17.58 18.88
N LYS A 31 -16.37 17.52 18.19
CA LYS A 31 -16.25 16.83 16.89
C LYS A 31 -16.24 15.29 17.01
N ALA A 32 -15.73 14.75 18.13
CA ALA A 32 -15.77 13.30 18.43
C ALA A 32 -17.17 12.76 18.80
N LYS A 33 -18.17 13.64 19.01
CA LYS A 33 -19.56 13.25 19.31
C LYS A 33 -20.47 13.18 18.08
N GLN A 34 -20.13 13.83 16.95
CA GLN A 34 -20.92 13.75 15.71
C GLN A 34 -20.60 12.51 14.85
N SER A 35 -19.43 11.88 15.00
CA SER A 35 -19.11 10.60 14.33
C SER A 35 -19.82 9.39 14.99
N LYS A 36 -20.09 9.47 16.30
CA LYS A 36 -20.67 8.37 17.09
C LYS A 36 -22.16 8.06 16.83
N ALA A 37 -22.87 8.91 16.09
CA ALA A 37 -24.26 8.62 15.68
C ALA A 37 -24.38 7.84 14.37
N LYS A 38 -23.33 7.80 13.52
CA LYS A 38 -23.38 7.10 12.23
C LYS A 38 -22.98 5.62 12.31
N ASP A 39 -22.08 5.23 13.22
CA ASP A 39 -21.61 3.83 13.26
C ASP A 39 -22.46 2.88 14.11
N LYS A 40 -23.27 3.38 15.06
CA LYS A 40 -24.24 2.52 15.78
C LYS A 40 -25.40 2.03 14.92
N LYS A 41 -25.64 2.62 13.74
CA LYS A 41 -26.60 2.10 12.75
C LYS A 41 -25.99 1.04 11.81
N LYS A 42 -24.64 0.93 11.73
CA LYS A 42 -23.94 -0.01 10.84
C LYS A 42 -23.79 -1.43 11.40
N LYS A 43 -23.81 -1.63 12.72
CA LYS A 43 -23.60 -2.97 13.33
C LYS A 43 -24.87 -3.82 13.52
N ALA A 44 -26.07 -3.24 13.40
CA ALA A 44 -27.34 -3.99 13.49
C ALA A 44 -28.02 -4.29 12.14
N GLY A 45 -27.54 -3.72 11.02
CA GLY A 45 -28.10 -3.94 9.69
C GLY A 45 -27.35 -4.97 8.81
N LYS A 46 -26.16 -5.42 9.21
CA LYS A 46 -25.28 -6.26 8.37
C LYS A 46 -25.63 -7.76 8.35
N ALA A 47 -26.67 -8.21 9.06
CA ALA A 47 -27.17 -9.59 8.96
C ALA A 47 -28.45 -9.72 8.10
N ALA A 48 -29.00 -8.61 7.58
CA ALA A 48 -30.22 -8.61 6.77
C ALA A 48 -30.20 -7.52 5.69
N ALA A 49 -29.14 -7.47 4.88
CA ALA A 49 -29.11 -6.66 3.66
C ALA A 49 -28.11 -7.27 2.66
N GLY A 50 -28.56 -8.31 1.94
CA GLY A 50 -27.93 -8.65 0.67
C GLY A 50 -28.20 -7.54 -0.33
N ARG A 51 -27.14 -6.82 -0.75
CA ARG A 51 -26.88 -6.24 -2.10
C ARG A 51 -25.93 -5.04 -2.03
N GLY A 52 -24.73 -5.20 -2.62
CA GLY A 52 -23.94 -4.11 -3.23
C GLY A 52 -22.80 -3.50 -2.41
N SER A 53 -21.72 -4.25 -2.15
CA SER A 53 -20.39 -3.64 -1.94
C SER A 53 -19.57 -3.95 -3.18
N SER A 54 -19.66 -3.09 -4.19
CA SER A 54 -18.86 -3.22 -5.41
C SER A 54 -17.43 -2.82 -5.08
N GLY A 55 -16.64 -3.76 -4.56
CA GLY A 55 -15.18 -3.59 -4.48
C GLY A 55 -14.63 -3.25 -5.86
N ILE A 56 -13.58 -2.45 -5.90
CA ILE A 56 -12.94 -2.08 -7.15
C ILE A 56 -12.26 -3.34 -7.70
N GLU A 57 -12.63 -3.69 -8.93
CA GLU A 57 -11.92 -4.74 -9.63
C GLU A 57 -10.50 -4.27 -9.96
N VAL A 58 -9.51 -4.94 -9.38
CA VAL A 58 -8.08 -4.64 -9.57
C VAL A 58 -7.68 -4.57 -11.04
N HIS A 59 -8.36 -5.33 -11.90
CA HIS A 59 -8.15 -5.30 -13.35
C HIS A 59 -8.45 -3.92 -13.95
N VAL A 60 -9.55 -3.28 -13.54
CA VAL A 60 -9.92 -1.95 -14.00
C VAL A 60 -8.89 -0.93 -13.50
N LEU A 61 -8.47 -1.03 -12.25
CA LEU A 61 -7.42 -0.19 -11.67
C LEU A 61 -6.11 -0.31 -12.46
N ARG A 62 -5.66 -1.54 -12.77
CA ARG A 62 -4.46 -1.78 -13.58
C ARG A 62 -4.58 -1.18 -14.99
N GLN A 63 -5.76 -1.25 -15.61
CA GLN A 63 -5.99 -0.62 -16.92
C GLN A 63 -5.91 0.91 -16.85
N GLN A 64 -6.45 1.54 -15.80
CA GLN A 64 -6.36 3.00 -15.63
C GLN A 64 -4.93 3.45 -15.34
N LEU A 65 -4.19 2.70 -14.50
CA LEU A 65 -2.77 2.93 -14.27
C LEU A 65 -1.94 2.83 -15.54
N ALA A 66 -2.25 1.86 -16.40
CA ALA A 66 -1.55 1.70 -17.67
C ALA A 66 -1.69 2.92 -18.60
N LYS A 67 -2.85 3.58 -18.59
CA LYS A 67 -3.07 4.82 -19.39
C LYS A 67 -2.18 5.98 -18.94
N VAL A 68 -1.74 5.99 -17.68
CA VAL A 68 -0.84 7.00 -17.11
C VAL A 68 0.61 6.49 -17.03
N GLY A 69 0.95 5.42 -17.75
CA GLY A 69 2.32 4.92 -17.80
C GLY A 69 2.76 4.18 -16.53
N CYS A 70 1.82 3.66 -15.72
CA CYS A 70 2.10 3.01 -14.45
C CYS A 70 1.58 1.57 -14.38
N GLN A 71 2.14 0.75 -13.50
CA GLN A 71 1.73 -0.63 -13.24
C GLN A 71 1.76 -0.97 -11.75
N LEU A 72 0.93 -1.94 -11.36
CA LEU A 72 0.94 -2.57 -10.03
C LEU A 72 1.75 -3.87 -10.05
N THR A 73 2.39 -4.22 -8.93
CA THR A 73 3.33 -5.36 -8.90
C THR A 73 2.93 -6.49 -7.95
N MET A 74 1.90 -6.33 -7.12
CA MET A 74 1.70 -7.25 -6.00
C MET A 74 0.35 -7.99 -5.95
N GLU A 75 0.33 -9.00 -5.08
CA GLU A 75 -0.87 -9.77 -4.71
C GLU A 75 -1.33 -9.38 -3.30
N ALA A 76 -2.62 -9.58 -3.02
CA ALA A 76 -3.22 -9.21 -1.74
C ALA A 76 -2.98 -10.26 -0.66
N ASP A 77 -2.10 -9.92 0.30
CA ASP A 77 -1.93 -10.63 1.56
C ASP A 77 -1.84 -9.64 2.75
N GLY A 78 -1.78 -10.17 3.98
CA GLY A 78 -1.64 -9.33 5.18
C GLY A 78 -0.28 -8.64 5.34
N ASN A 79 0.66 -8.90 4.43
CA ASN A 79 1.98 -8.27 4.39
C ASN A 79 2.09 -7.21 3.28
N CYS A 80 1.00 -6.91 2.57
CA CYS A 80 1.01 -6.07 1.38
C CYS A 80 1.64 -4.68 1.59
N LEU A 81 1.43 -4.02 2.73
CA LEU A 81 2.10 -2.75 3.00
C LEU A 81 3.62 -2.89 3.05
N PHE A 82 4.13 -3.91 3.75
CA PHE A 82 5.57 -4.12 3.90
C PHE A 82 6.22 -4.66 2.63
N ARG A 83 5.50 -5.49 1.87
CA ARG A 83 5.94 -5.92 0.53
C ARG A 83 6.00 -4.74 -0.44
N THR A 84 5.08 -3.78 -0.32
CA THR A 84 5.04 -2.57 -1.15
C THR A 84 6.28 -1.72 -0.87
N LEU A 85 6.59 -1.51 0.41
CA LEU A 85 7.79 -0.80 0.82
C LEU A 85 9.06 -1.54 0.38
N SER A 86 9.07 -2.88 0.45
CA SER A 86 10.16 -3.71 -0.06
C SER A 86 10.39 -3.49 -1.55
N ASP A 87 9.32 -3.53 -2.33
CA ASP A 87 9.39 -3.35 -3.77
C ASP A 87 9.90 -1.94 -4.12
N GLN A 88 9.42 -0.90 -3.41
CA GLN A 88 9.85 0.47 -3.64
C GLN A 88 11.32 0.72 -3.24
N LEU A 89 11.78 0.09 -2.16
CA LEU A 89 13.13 0.31 -1.62
C LEU A 89 14.19 -0.58 -2.29
N HIS A 90 13.88 -1.85 -2.54
CA HIS A 90 14.87 -2.87 -2.95
C HIS A 90 14.70 -3.36 -4.37
N GLY A 91 13.57 -3.08 -5.01
CA GLY A 91 13.28 -3.65 -6.32
C GLY A 91 12.45 -4.93 -6.28
N ASP A 92 12.23 -5.53 -5.11
CA ASP A 92 11.52 -6.80 -4.94
C ASP A 92 10.74 -6.89 -3.62
N GLN A 93 9.85 -7.87 -3.51
CA GLN A 93 8.93 -8.04 -2.37
C GLN A 93 9.48 -8.94 -1.26
N MET A 94 10.73 -9.42 -1.35
CA MET A 94 11.25 -10.49 -0.51
C MET A 94 11.74 -10.02 0.86
N HIS A 95 11.95 -8.72 1.04
CA HIS A 95 12.52 -8.13 2.24
C HIS A 95 11.46 -7.59 3.22
N PHE A 96 10.17 -7.88 2.98
CA PHE A 96 9.04 -7.38 3.78
C PHE A 96 9.19 -7.65 5.29
N GLY A 97 9.72 -8.80 5.69
CA GLY A 97 9.95 -9.13 7.10
C GLY A 97 11.01 -8.24 7.76
N ALA A 98 12.10 -7.93 7.05
CA ALA A 98 13.15 -7.04 7.54
C ALA A 98 12.64 -5.59 7.63
N ILE A 99 11.83 -5.16 6.67
CA ILE A 99 11.17 -3.85 6.68
C ILE A 99 10.20 -3.73 7.85
N ARG A 100 9.35 -4.73 8.08
CA ARG A 100 8.44 -4.78 9.23
C ARG A 100 9.23 -4.63 10.53
N GLN A 101 10.28 -5.43 10.70
CA GLN A 101 11.10 -5.39 11.90
C GLN A 101 11.74 -4.02 12.11
N ARG A 102 12.26 -3.40 11.04
CA ARG A 102 12.88 -2.08 11.11
C ARG A 102 11.89 -0.99 11.53
N ILE A 103 10.67 -1.02 11.00
CA ILE A 103 9.59 -0.09 11.39
C ILE A 103 9.22 -0.30 12.86
N VAL A 104 9.01 -1.56 13.27
CA VAL A 104 8.68 -1.91 14.64
C VAL A 104 9.75 -1.43 15.63
N ASP A 105 11.03 -1.63 15.30
CA ASP A 105 12.12 -1.20 16.17
C ASP A 105 12.23 0.33 16.23
N TYR A 106 12.00 1.03 15.11
CA TYR A 106 11.91 2.49 15.14
C TYR A 106 10.79 2.98 16.06
N ILE A 107 9.62 2.32 16.01
CA ILE A 107 8.49 2.65 16.89
C ILE A 107 8.88 2.45 18.36
N LYS A 108 9.59 1.36 18.67
CA LYS A 108 10.09 1.09 20.03
C LYS A 108 11.12 2.10 20.51
N ASP A 109 11.88 2.71 19.61
CA ASP A 109 12.91 3.69 19.97
C ASP A 109 12.32 5.11 20.13
N HIS A 110 11.14 5.37 19.56
CA HIS A 110 10.47 6.68 19.54
C HIS A 110 9.05 6.63 20.14
N GLN A 111 8.89 5.84 21.20
CA GLN A 111 7.58 5.51 21.78
C GLN A 111 6.78 6.74 22.18
N ASP A 112 7.42 7.67 22.90
CA ASP A 112 6.77 8.87 23.46
C ASP A 112 6.17 9.78 22.37
N ASP A 113 6.80 9.81 21.18
CA ASP A 113 6.36 10.64 20.06
C ASP A 113 5.25 9.97 19.23
N LEU A 114 5.23 8.63 19.21
CA LEU A 114 4.37 7.83 18.33
C LEU A 114 3.15 7.25 19.04
N GLU A 115 3.20 7.06 20.36
CA GLU A 115 2.08 6.56 21.18
C GLU A 115 0.75 7.29 20.90
N PRO A 116 0.69 8.64 20.76
CA PRO A 116 -0.58 9.34 20.52
C PRO A 116 -1.30 8.96 19.22
N PHE A 117 -0.60 8.28 18.30
CA PHE A 117 -1.11 7.87 16.99
C PHE A 117 -1.46 6.37 16.94
N MET A 118 -1.20 5.61 18.01
CA MET A 118 -1.58 4.21 18.12
C MET A 118 -3.06 4.12 18.49
N GLU A 119 -3.82 3.30 17.76
CA GLU A 119 -5.22 3.09 18.07
C GLU A 119 -5.36 2.16 19.29
N ASP A 120 -6.04 2.63 20.34
CA ASP A 120 -6.46 1.85 21.50
C ASP A 120 -7.54 0.81 21.10
N GLU A 121 -7.26 -0.09 20.17
CA GLU A 121 -8.28 -1.01 19.65
C GLU A 121 -8.74 -2.07 20.67
N GLU A 122 -8.08 -2.16 21.83
CA GLU A 122 -8.61 -2.92 22.96
C GLU A 122 -8.61 -2.07 24.21
N LYS A 123 -9.75 -1.39 24.45
CA LYS A 123 -10.13 -1.07 25.82
C LYS A 123 -10.09 -2.37 26.62
N PHE A 124 -9.09 -2.47 27.49
CA PHE A 124 -8.99 -3.39 28.60
C PHE A 124 -10.38 -3.80 29.13
N ASP A 125 -10.89 -4.96 28.70
CA ASP A 125 -12.00 -5.59 29.41
C ASP A 125 -11.57 -6.87 30.14
N HIS A 126 -10.33 -7.36 29.98
CA HIS A 126 -9.96 -8.65 30.59
C HIS A 126 -8.64 -8.76 31.36
N VAL A 127 -7.87 -7.69 31.59
CA VAL A 127 -6.74 -7.79 32.54
C VAL A 127 -6.58 -6.53 33.41
N CYS A 128 -7.38 -6.46 34.47
CA CYS A 128 -6.92 -5.87 35.72
C CYS A 128 -7.21 -6.84 36.88
N PRO A 129 -6.19 -7.54 37.42
CA PRO A 129 -6.22 -7.94 38.81
C PRO A 129 -6.36 -6.66 39.63
N SER A 130 -7.38 -6.60 40.45
CA SER A 130 -7.63 -5.60 41.48
C SER A 130 -6.35 -5.08 42.15
N SER A 131 -6.05 -3.79 42.03
CA SER A 131 -5.51 -2.91 43.09
C SER A 131 -5.01 -1.60 42.50
N GLU A 132 -5.16 -0.52 43.28
CA GLU A 132 -4.92 0.89 42.96
C GLU A 132 -3.44 1.26 42.69
N PHE A 133 -2.60 0.31 42.25
CA PHE A 133 -1.15 0.44 42.17
C PHE A 133 -0.59 0.27 40.74
N ARG A 134 -1.27 0.74 39.69
CA ARG A 134 -0.79 0.55 38.29
C ARG A 134 -0.85 1.78 37.39
N ILE A 135 -1.03 2.98 37.93
CA ILE A 135 -1.19 4.18 37.09
C ILE A 135 0.13 4.63 36.45
N SER A 136 1.31 4.22 36.93
CA SER A 136 2.61 4.60 36.33
C SER A 136 3.18 3.59 35.33
N MET A 137 2.45 2.54 34.97
CA MET A 137 2.95 1.45 34.10
C MET A 137 1.98 1.15 32.93
N ALA A 138 1.00 2.02 32.73
CA ALA A 138 -0.02 1.88 31.70
C ALA A 138 0.43 2.46 30.34
N GLU A 139 1.20 3.56 30.35
CA GLU A 139 1.68 4.25 29.13
C GLU A 139 2.63 3.36 28.31
N SER A 140 3.66 2.77 28.93
CA SER A 140 4.55 1.81 28.23
C SER A 140 3.84 0.54 27.74
N HIS A 141 2.63 0.23 28.22
CA HIS A 141 1.96 -1.03 27.87
C HIS A 141 1.26 -0.97 26.51
N VAL A 142 0.76 0.21 26.10
CA VAL A 142 0.08 0.38 24.80
C VAL A 142 1.07 0.20 23.67
N VAL A 143 2.22 0.87 23.75
CA VAL A 143 3.27 0.76 22.74
C VAL A 143 3.81 -0.67 22.67
N LEU A 144 4.09 -1.30 23.81
CA LEU A 144 4.56 -2.69 23.85
C LEU A 144 3.56 -3.68 23.23
N GLN A 145 2.26 -3.50 23.47
CA GLN A 145 1.23 -4.33 22.84
C GLN A 145 1.18 -4.10 21.33
N TYR A 146 1.20 -2.83 20.91
CA TYR A 146 1.19 -2.45 19.51
C TYR A 146 2.37 -3.06 18.75
N VAL A 147 3.60 -2.86 19.24
CA VAL A 147 4.83 -3.36 18.58
C VAL A 147 4.90 -4.89 18.59
N THR A 148 4.37 -5.54 19.63
CA THR A 148 4.30 -7.01 19.69
C THR A 148 3.38 -7.54 18.58
N ARG A 149 2.17 -6.99 18.47
CA ARG A 149 1.22 -7.35 17.42
C ARG A 149 1.74 -7.00 16.02
N MET A 150 2.33 -5.82 15.86
CA MET A 150 2.84 -5.34 14.57
C MET A 150 4.05 -6.14 14.10
N ALA A 151 4.79 -6.79 15.01
CA ALA A 151 5.88 -7.71 14.66
C ALA A 151 5.37 -9.05 14.11
N GLU A 152 4.12 -9.44 14.36
CA GLU A 152 3.57 -10.69 13.86
C GLU A 152 3.42 -10.69 12.33
N ASP A 153 3.79 -11.82 11.70
CA ASP A 153 3.64 -11.99 10.27
C ASP A 153 2.16 -11.93 9.85
N GLY A 154 1.88 -11.25 8.75
CA GLY A 154 0.51 -11.07 8.28
C GLY A 154 -0.30 -10.00 9.03
N THR A 155 0.24 -9.36 10.07
CA THR A 155 -0.42 -8.20 10.70
C THR A 155 -0.44 -7.02 9.72
N TRP A 156 -1.62 -6.46 9.49
CA TRP A 156 -1.81 -5.34 8.57
C TRP A 156 -1.19 -4.07 9.15
N GLY A 157 -0.37 -3.41 8.34
CA GLY A 157 0.12 -2.06 8.62
C GLY A 157 -0.81 -0.98 8.07
N GLY A 158 -0.59 0.26 8.49
CA GLY A 158 -1.36 1.41 8.01
C GLY A 158 -0.56 2.71 8.00
N ASN A 159 -1.25 3.82 8.28
CA ASN A 159 -0.68 5.16 8.16
C ASN A 159 0.50 5.39 9.10
N LEU A 160 0.51 4.78 10.31
CA LEU A 160 1.62 4.90 11.24
C LEU A 160 2.88 4.25 10.66
N GLU A 161 2.76 3.04 10.11
CA GLU A 161 3.88 2.34 9.47
C GLU A 161 4.41 3.10 8.26
N LEU A 162 3.53 3.70 7.44
CA LEU A 162 3.96 4.56 6.32
C LEU A 162 4.66 5.83 6.80
N PHE A 163 4.16 6.46 7.85
CA PHE A 163 4.82 7.61 8.46
C PHE A 163 6.22 7.26 8.94
N VAL A 164 6.33 6.17 9.70
CA VAL A 164 7.62 5.67 10.21
C VAL A 164 8.54 5.29 9.06
N ALA A 165 8.02 4.63 8.02
CA ALA A 165 8.80 4.29 6.83
C ALA A 165 9.41 5.53 6.17
N ALA A 166 8.63 6.60 6.02
CA ALA A 166 9.12 7.85 5.46
C ALA A 166 10.29 8.42 6.29
N GLN A 167 10.20 8.35 7.62
CA GLN A 167 11.28 8.81 8.51
C GLN A 167 12.52 7.90 8.44
N VAL A 168 12.32 6.58 8.48
CA VAL A 168 13.41 5.59 8.53
C VAL A 168 14.25 5.61 7.26
N TRP A 169 13.60 5.66 6.09
CA TRP A 169 14.28 5.58 4.81
C TRP A 169 14.53 6.92 4.14
N GLN A 170 14.07 8.02 4.73
CA GLN A 170 14.23 9.38 4.18
C GLN A 170 13.72 9.48 2.74
N HIS A 171 12.51 8.96 2.53
CA HIS A 171 11.77 9.07 1.28
C HIS A 171 10.37 9.59 1.59
N HIS A 172 9.85 10.47 0.75
CA HIS A 172 8.42 10.78 0.79
C HIS A 172 7.61 9.54 0.42
N ILE A 173 6.37 9.44 0.91
CA ILE A 173 5.45 8.39 0.46
C ILE A 173 4.20 9.04 -0.10
N VAL A 174 3.95 8.81 -1.39
CA VAL A 174 2.75 9.27 -2.09
C VAL A 174 1.76 8.12 -2.15
N VAL A 175 0.68 8.24 -1.37
CA VAL A 175 -0.43 7.30 -1.35
C VAL A 175 -1.48 7.75 -2.36
N HIS A 176 -1.65 7.00 -3.43
CA HIS A 176 -2.65 7.23 -4.46
C HIS A 176 -3.91 6.44 -4.16
N GLN A 177 -5.03 7.14 -4.16
CA GLN A 177 -6.36 6.57 -4.01
C GLN A 177 -7.03 6.47 -5.38
N VAL A 178 -7.89 5.48 -5.49
CA VAL A 178 -8.67 5.14 -6.69
C VAL A 178 -9.67 6.20 -7.14
N ASP A 179 -10.00 7.16 -6.28
CA ASP A 179 -10.85 8.31 -6.61
C ASP A 179 -10.07 9.48 -7.22
N GLY A 180 -8.77 9.30 -7.46
CA GLY A 180 -7.85 10.33 -7.96
C GLY A 180 -7.22 11.20 -6.88
N ASN A 181 -7.57 11.00 -5.60
CA ASN A 181 -6.90 11.69 -4.51
C ASN A 181 -5.50 11.12 -4.28
N ARG A 182 -4.61 11.99 -3.82
CA ARG A 182 -3.27 11.60 -3.40
C ARG A 182 -2.93 12.30 -2.10
N THR A 183 -2.30 11.57 -1.20
CA THR A 183 -1.76 12.10 0.05
C THR A 183 -0.27 11.86 0.07
N MET A 184 0.51 12.89 0.39
CA MET A 184 1.94 12.76 0.58
C MET A 184 2.25 12.75 2.08
N ILE A 185 3.06 11.79 2.48
CA ILE A 185 3.69 11.70 3.79
C ILE A 185 5.12 12.23 3.63
N ASP A 186 5.42 13.32 4.33
CA ASP A 186 6.70 14.02 4.24
C ASP A 186 7.76 13.36 5.15
N CYS A 187 9.00 13.26 4.68
CA CYS A 187 10.14 12.71 5.44
C CYS A 187 11.01 13.78 6.10
N GLY A 188 10.71 15.06 5.87
CA GLY A 188 11.44 16.22 6.41
C GLY A 188 12.49 16.80 5.47
N ASP A 189 12.90 16.05 4.43
CA ASP A 189 13.81 16.51 3.39
C ASP A 189 13.03 16.82 2.11
N ARG A 190 13.14 18.05 1.60
CA ARG A 190 12.36 18.55 0.45
C ARG A 190 12.83 17.98 -0.88
N ASP A 191 14.09 17.52 -0.94
CA ASP A 191 14.72 17.02 -2.15
C ASP A 191 14.76 15.48 -2.18
N ALA A 192 14.17 14.81 -1.18
CA ALA A 192 14.11 13.37 -1.10
C ALA A 192 13.25 12.76 -2.21
N GLU A 193 13.63 11.56 -2.65
CA GLU A 193 12.83 10.79 -3.59
C GLU A 193 11.52 10.31 -2.95
N SER A 194 10.57 9.93 -3.79
CA SER A 194 9.24 9.50 -3.36
C SER A 194 9.01 8.03 -3.67
N PHE A 195 8.47 7.29 -2.70
CA PHE A 195 7.80 6.02 -2.94
C PHE A 195 6.37 6.27 -3.38
N HIS A 196 5.91 5.51 -4.36
CA HIS A 196 4.56 5.60 -4.90
C HIS A 196 3.79 4.32 -4.59
N VAL A 197 2.70 4.45 -3.83
CA VAL A 197 1.87 3.33 -3.39
C VAL A 197 0.42 3.60 -3.74
N CYS A 198 -0.34 2.55 -4.08
CA CYS A 198 -1.77 2.63 -4.30
C CYS A 198 -2.52 2.01 -3.11
N TYR A 199 -3.57 2.68 -2.64
CA TYR A 199 -4.47 2.14 -1.62
C TYR A 199 -5.88 1.95 -2.20
N TYR A 200 -6.42 0.74 -2.10
CA TYR A 200 -7.74 0.41 -2.64
C TYR A 200 -8.47 -0.67 -1.83
N ASN A 201 -9.79 -0.76 -2.04
CA ASN A 201 -10.70 -1.69 -1.36
C ASN A 201 -10.69 -1.59 0.18
N ASP A 202 -10.29 -0.44 0.72
CA ASP A 202 -10.18 -0.17 2.16
C ASP A 202 -9.27 -1.13 2.95
N GLU A 203 -8.44 -1.93 2.27
CA GLU A 203 -7.70 -3.03 2.91
C GLU A 203 -6.33 -3.33 2.28
N HIS A 204 -6.01 -2.78 1.10
CA HIS A 204 -4.84 -3.24 0.34
C HIS A 204 -3.94 -2.10 -0.15
N TYR A 205 -2.64 -2.30 0.05
CA TYR A 205 -1.56 -1.49 -0.51
C TYR A 205 -0.83 -2.24 -1.62
N ASP A 206 -0.56 -1.57 -2.74
CA ASP A 206 0.23 -2.11 -3.84
C ASP A 206 1.27 -1.07 -4.29
N SER A 207 2.39 -1.56 -4.81
CA SER A 207 3.47 -0.74 -5.32
C SER A 207 3.11 -0.20 -6.69
N ILE A 208 3.31 1.10 -6.90
CA ILE A 208 3.17 1.70 -8.23
C ILE A 208 4.57 1.82 -8.82
N ARG A 209 4.74 1.31 -10.04
CA ARG A 209 5.96 1.46 -10.84
C ARG A 209 5.67 2.03 -12.20
N SER A 210 6.69 2.56 -12.86
CA SER A 210 6.62 2.89 -14.28
C SER A 210 6.31 1.63 -15.11
N LEU A 211 5.53 1.79 -16.18
CA LEU A 211 5.29 0.74 -17.17
C LEU A 211 6.57 0.34 -17.93
N ASP A 212 7.54 1.26 -18.00
CA ASP A 212 8.84 1.02 -18.62
C ASP A 212 9.80 0.22 -17.72
N ASP A 213 9.40 -0.01 -16.46
CA ASP A 213 10.17 -0.79 -15.49
C ASP A 213 10.16 -2.28 -15.85
N ASP A 214 11.34 -2.90 -15.86
CA ASP A 214 11.51 -4.32 -16.15
C ASP A 214 11.28 -5.24 -14.95
N LEU A 215 11.06 -4.65 -13.77
CA LEU A 215 10.78 -5.30 -12.49
C LEU A 215 11.93 -6.15 -11.95
N THR A 216 13.17 -5.91 -12.39
CA THR A 216 14.35 -6.68 -11.97
C THR A 216 15.31 -5.92 -11.06
N GLY A 217 15.04 -4.62 -10.84
CA GLY A 217 15.86 -3.76 -10.00
C GLY A 217 15.03 -2.68 -9.30
N ALA A 218 15.74 -1.65 -8.80
CA ALA A 218 15.13 -0.51 -8.15
C ALA A 218 14.11 0.18 -9.08
N PRO A 219 12.97 0.65 -8.53
CA PRO A 219 11.94 1.27 -9.33
C PRO A 219 12.46 2.46 -10.14
N LEU A 220 12.02 2.58 -11.40
CA LEU A 220 12.28 3.78 -12.19
C LEU A 220 11.49 4.98 -11.62
N PRO A 221 12.06 6.20 -11.65
CA PRO A 221 11.35 7.41 -11.23
C PRO A 221 10.06 7.61 -12.02
N ILE A 222 8.95 7.82 -11.31
CA ILE A 222 7.65 8.04 -11.95
C ILE A 222 7.44 9.54 -12.19
N GLN A 223 7.39 9.94 -13.46
CA GLN A 223 7.05 11.32 -13.82
C GLN A 223 5.52 11.51 -13.83
N MET A 224 4.94 11.76 -12.66
CA MET A 224 3.50 12.06 -12.54
C MET A 224 3.25 13.57 -12.64
N HIS A 225 2.85 14.07 -13.81
CA HIS A 225 2.45 15.47 -13.98
C HIS A 225 1.14 15.77 -13.22
N ALA A 226 1.10 16.88 -12.47
CA ALA A 226 0.10 17.17 -11.44
C ALA A 226 -1.38 17.19 -11.90
N GLU A 227 -1.65 17.39 -13.20
CA GLU A 227 -3.01 17.51 -13.73
C GLU A 227 -3.47 16.30 -14.56
N THR A 228 -2.54 15.53 -15.13
CA THR A 228 -2.82 14.43 -16.07
C THR A 228 -2.56 13.03 -15.51
N SER A 229 -1.96 12.91 -14.34
CA SER A 229 -1.55 11.63 -13.74
C SER A 229 -2.41 11.20 -12.55
N LYS A 230 -3.70 11.57 -12.50
CA LYS A 230 -4.60 11.09 -11.44
C LYS A 230 -5.02 9.66 -11.70
N ILE A 231 -4.95 8.81 -10.68
CA ILE A 231 -5.45 7.45 -10.73
C ILE A 231 -6.94 7.50 -10.37
N CYS A 232 -7.80 7.68 -11.37
CA CYS A 232 -9.24 7.64 -11.21
C CYS A 232 -9.81 6.36 -11.81
N VAL A 233 -10.46 5.54 -10.98
CA VAL A 233 -11.23 4.39 -11.41
C VAL A 233 -12.71 4.76 -11.36
N ASP A 234 -13.27 5.14 -12.52
CA ASP A 234 -14.71 5.29 -12.65
C ASP A 234 -15.39 3.92 -12.53
N VAL A 235 -16.08 3.69 -11.42
CA VAL A 235 -16.86 2.45 -11.11
C VAL A 235 -18.03 2.19 -12.06
N ASN A 236 -18.16 2.95 -13.16
CA ASN A 236 -19.32 2.91 -14.04
C ASN A 236 -18.96 2.95 -15.54
N THR A 237 -17.96 2.19 -15.96
CA THR A 237 -17.64 2.02 -17.38
C THR A 237 -18.18 0.66 -17.87
N GLN A 238 -19.26 0.72 -18.65
CA GLN A 238 -19.84 -0.39 -19.41
C GLN A 238 -18.93 -0.87 -20.58
N ASP A 239 -17.62 -0.62 -20.52
CA ASP A 239 -16.68 -0.66 -21.66
C ASP A 239 -15.65 -1.81 -21.54
N SER A 240 -15.74 -2.66 -20.50
CA SER A 240 -14.73 -3.71 -20.24
C SER A 240 -15.00 -5.05 -20.93
N SER A 241 -16.24 -5.37 -21.28
CA SER A 241 -16.57 -6.63 -21.97
C SER A 241 -16.23 -6.56 -23.46
N GLU A 242 -16.62 -5.48 -24.16
CA GLU A 242 -16.41 -5.34 -25.60
C GLU A 242 -14.91 -5.24 -25.95
N GLN A 243 -14.14 -4.46 -25.20
CA GLN A 243 -12.69 -4.34 -25.40
C GLN A 243 -11.93 -5.64 -25.12
N LYS A 244 -12.37 -6.41 -24.12
CA LYS A 244 -11.79 -7.73 -23.82
C LYS A 244 -12.07 -8.71 -24.96
N ASP A 245 -13.31 -8.76 -25.43
CA ASP A 245 -13.72 -9.69 -26.49
C ASP A 245 -13.01 -9.36 -27.81
N GLU A 246 -12.86 -8.07 -28.14
CA GLU A 246 -12.11 -7.62 -29.32
C GLU A 246 -10.61 -7.95 -29.22
N ALA A 247 -9.99 -7.73 -28.06
CA ALA A 247 -8.57 -8.04 -27.85
C ALA A 247 -8.29 -9.56 -27.84
N LEU A 248 -9.16 -10.36 -27.23
CA LEU A 248 -9.07 -11.83 -27.29
C LEU A 248 -9.29 -12.36 -28.70
N ALA A 249 -10.23 -11.78 -29.45
CA ALA A 249 -10.44 -12.11 -30.86
C ALA A 249 -9.20 -11.79 -31.71
N ALA A 250 -8.58 -10.63 -31.50
CA ALA A 250 -7.34 -10.26 -32.20
C ALA A 250 -6.18 -11.22 -31.86
N LEU A 251 -6.04 -11.61 -30.59
CA LEU A 251 -5.04 -12.59 -30.16
C LEU A 251 -5.30 -13.99 -30.75
N ALA A 252 -6.56 -14.40 -30.86
CA ALA A 252 -6.94 -15.68 -31.47
C ALA A 252 -6.60 -15.73 -32.97
N VAL A 253 -6.70 -14.59 -33.67
CA VAL A 253 -6.26 -14.46 -35.07
C VAL A 253 -4.74 -14.59 -35.19
N ASP A 254 -3.99 -13.94 -34.30
CA ASP A 254 -2.52 -13.96 -34.33
C ASP A 254 -1.94 -15.33 -33.92
N PHE A 255 -2.63 -16.06 -33.04
CA PHE A 255 -2.19 -17.33 -32.47
C PHE A 255 -3.27 -18.42 -32.61
N PRO A 256 -3.53 -18.91 -33.84
CA PRO A 256 -4.65 -19.83 -34.12
C PRO A 256 -4.50 -21.23 -33.52
N HIS A 257 -3.35 -21.54 -32.91
CA HIS A 257 -3.09 -22.82 -32.24
C HIS A 257 -3.23 -22.75 -30.72
N THR A 258 -3.52 -21.57 -30.16
CA THR A 258 -3.77 -21.38 -28.73
C THR A 258 -5.27 -21.49 -28.48
N SER A 259 -5.67 -22.30 -27.49
CA SER A 259 -7.10 -22.43 -27.16
C SER A 259 -7.64 -21.13 -26.56
N GLU A 260 -8.95 -20.92 -26.67
CA GLU A 260 -9.60 -19.75 -26.07
C GLU A 260 -9.44 -19.73 -24.55
N ASP A 261 -9.52 -20.89 -23.90
CA ASP A 261 -9.29 -21.03 -22.45
C ASP A 261 -7.86 -20.64 -22.06
N ASP A 262 -6.85 -21.02 -22.87
CA ASP A 262 -5.46 -20.63 -22.65
C ASP A 262 -5.26 -19.13 -22.90
N LEU A 263 -5.89 -18.55 -23.92
CA LEU A 263 -5.85 -17.11 -24.16
C LEU A 263 -6.47 -16.34 -23.00
N ILE A 264 -7.60 -16.80 -22.45
CA ILE A 264 -8.25 -16.21 -21.27
C ILE A 264 -7.37 -16.39 -20.03
N ALA A 265 -6.74 -17.55 -19.86
CA ALA A 265 -5.83 -17.81 -18.74
C ALA A 265 -4.59 -16.91 -18.81
N LEU A 266 -3.98 -16.77 -19.98
CA LEU A 266 -2.86 -15.87 -20.23
C LEU A 266 -3.29 -14.41 -20.10
N TRP A 267 -4.48 -14.05 -20.57
CA TRP A 267 -5.06 -12.72 -20.41
C TRP A 267 -5.16 -12.37 -18.92
N LYS A 268 -5.67 -13.28 -18.09
CA LYS A 268 -5.68 -13.10 -16.63
C LYS A 268 -4.28 -13.06 -16.03
N GLN A 269 -3.40 -13.96 -16.45
CA GLN A 269 -2.02 -14.08 -15.97
C GLN A 269 -1.17 -12.83 -16.26
N PHE A 270 -1.39 -12.20 -17.41
CA PHE A 270 -0.67 -11.01 -17.85
C PHE A 270 -1.50 -9.74 -17.68
N ASN A 271 -2.42 -9.74 -16.71
CA ASN A 271 -3.14 -8.54 -16.26
C ASN A 271 -3.90 -7.82 -17.39
N CYS A 272 -4.56 -8.59 -18.26
CA CYS A 272 -5.35 -8.09 -19.38
C CYS A 272 -4.55 -7.29 -20.42
N ASP A 273 -3.23 -7.51 -20.50
CA ASP A 273 -2.35 -6.84 -21.47
C ASP A 273 -2.17 -7.70 -22.73
N PRO A 274 -2.78 -7.32 -23.87
CA PRO A 274 -2.62 -8.07 -25.11
C PRO A 274 -1.16 -8.13 -25.57
N ALA A 275 -0.36 -7.08 -25.38
CA ALA A 275 1.04 -7.06 -25.82
C ALA A 275 1.90 -8.03 -25.01
N ARG A 276 1.68 -8.15 -23.69
CA ARG A 276 2.36 -9.14 -22.86
C ARG A 276 1.94 -10.58 -23.19
N VAL A 277 0.65 -10.82 -23.43
CA VAL A 277 0.15 -12.12 -23.91
C VAL A 277 0.80 -12.48 -25.25
N ARG A 278 0.81 -11.56 -26.22
CA ARG A 278 1.52 -11.73 -27.51
C ARG A 278 2.99 -12.06 -27.30
N LYS A 279 3.69 -11.30 -26.45
CA LYS A 279 5.13 -11.49 -26.18
C LYS A 279 5.41 -12.86 -25.54
N LYS A 280 4.52 -13.35 -24.67
CA LYS A 280 4.63 -14.69 -24.07
C LYS A 280 4.38 -15.78 -25.11
N LEU A 281 3.33 -15.68 -25.92
CA LEU A 281 2.99 -16.66 -26.95
C LEU A 281 4.04 -16.75 -28.06
N ALA A 282 4.60 -15.62 -28.48
CA ALA A 282 5.69 -15.55 -29.46
C ALA A 282 6.99 -16.21 -28.96
N LYS A 283 7.23 -16.26 -27.64
CA LYS A 283 8.38 -16.96 -27.04
C LYS A 283 8.15 -18.48 -26.93
N GLN A 284 6.89 -18.93 -26.91
CA GLN A 284 6.53 -20.34 -26.82
C GLN A 284 6.47 -21.04 -28.18
N THR A 285 6.40 -20.29 -29.27
CA THR A 285 6.37 -20.86 -30.62
C THR A 285 7.76 -21.42 -30.96
N PRO A 286 7.91 -22.74 -31.21
CA PRO A 286 9.21 -23.30 -31.55
C PRO A 286 9.69 -22.68 -32.88
N LYS A 287 10.90 -22.13 -32.90
CA LYS A 287 11.55 -21.64 -34.12
C LYS A 287 11.55 -22.77 -35.16
N LYS A 288 10.74 -22.64 -36.22
CA LYS A 288 10.83 -23.51 -37.40
C LYS A 288 12.29 -23.50 -37.86
N LYS A 289 12.99 -24.63 -37.70
CA LYS A 289 14.31 -24.84 -38.32
C LYS A 289 14.14 -24.63 -39.82
N ARG A 290 14.72 -23.56 -40.35
CA ARG A 290 14.87 -23.37 -41.80
C ARG A 290 15.74 -24.55 -42.28
N ARG A 291 15.15 -25.40 -43.14
CA ARG A 291 15.89 -26.43 -43.88
C ARG A 291 16.83 -25.78 -44.88
#